data_AF-A0AA35I9J0-F1
#
_entry.id   AF-A0AA35I9J0-F1
#
_cell.length_a   1.000
_cell.length_b   1.000
_cell.length_c   1.000
_cell.angle_alpha   90.00
_cell.angle_beta   90.00
_cell.angle_gamma   90.00
#
_symmetry.space_group_name_H-M   'P 1'
#
loop_
_entity.id
_entity.type
_entity.pdbx_description
1 polymer ?
#
loop_
_entity_poly.entity_id
_entity_poly.type
_entity_poly.pdbx_seq_one_letter_code
_entity_poly.pdbx_strand_id
1 'polypeptide(L)'
;MKETPVHLFAKVRQPCEYRPNVTAIVLFGLEVEGEDEAPVYLEIRYIDYRRQQIEGDHLMLSLEEALESACVDYGILRTDWRAMNQAEIDRIDG
;
A
#
# COMPACT_ATOMS: atom_id res chain seq x y z
N MET A 1 -21.62 2.42 9.06
CA MET A 1 -20.81 3.64 8.88
C MET A 1 -19.78 3.27 7.84
N LYS A 2 -19.82 3.89 6.66
CA LYS A 2 -18.86 3.61 5.59
C LYS A 2 -17.45 3.92 6.10
N GLU A 3 -16.56 2.95 6.03
CA GLU A 3 -15.15 3.15 6.36
C GLU A 3 -14.50 3.98 5.25
N THR A 4 -13.76 5.02 5.63
CA THR A 4 -13.02 5.83 4.66
C THR A 4 -11.73 5.11 4.30
N PRO A 5 -11.45 4.85 3.01
CA PRO A 5 -10.18 4.27 2.60
C PRO A 5 -9.03 5.18 3.03
N VAL A 6 -7.93 4.55 3.45
CA VAL A 6 -6.69 5.26 3.77
C VAL A 6 -5.63 4.97 2.71
N HIS A 7 -4.76 5.95 2.47
CA HIS A 7 -3.63 5.82 1.55
C HIS A 7 -2.34 5.94 2.34
N LEU A 8 -1.57 4.87 2.38
CA LEU A 8 -0.38 4.75 3.22
C LEU A 8 0.86 4.51 2.39
N PHE A 9 1.98 5.05 2.87
CA PHE A 9 3.30 4.84 2.31
C PHE A 9 4.26 4.39 3.40
N ALA A 10 5.12 3.42 3.07
CA ALA A 10 6.24 3.04 3.91
C ALA A 10 7.46 2.63 3.07
N LYS A 11 8.65 2.78 3.67
CA LYS A 11 9.88 2.21 3.12
C LYS A 11 10.07 0.79 3.62
N VAL A 12 10.57 -0.07 2.74
CA VAL A 12 10.95 -1.44 3.10
C VAL A 12 12.07 -1.40 4.14
N ARG A 13 11.96 -2.23 5.17
CA ARG A 13 12.98 -2.37 6.22
C ARG A 13 13.90 -3.55 5.99
N GLN A 14 13.35 -4.66 5.50
CA GLN A 14 14.09 -5.84 5.12
C GLN A 14 13.78 -6.22 3.67
N PRO A 15 14.77 -6.54 2.85
CA PRO A 15 14.52 -7.03 1.49
C PRO A 15 13.68 -8.32 1.55
N CYS A 16 12.66 -8.41 0.69
CA CYS A 16 11.95 -9.66 0.44
C CYS A 16 12.81 -10.55 -0.46
N GLU A 17 13.02 -11.82 -0.09
CA GLU A 17 13.86 -12.76 -0.87
C GLU A 17 13.37 -12.94 -2.32
N TYR A 18 12.05 -12.92 -2.52
CA TYR A 18 11.44 -13.07 -3.84
C TYR A 18 11.43 -11.77 -4.66
N ARG A 19 11.49 -10.62 -3.99
CA ARG A 19 11.39 -9.28 -4.60
C ARG A 19 12.45 -8.34 -4.03
N PRO A 20 13.75 -8.65 -4.22
CA PRO A 20 14.85 -7.96 -3.53
C PRO A 20 15.02 -6.49 -3.96
N ASN A 21 14.42 -6.10 -5.09
CA ASN A 21 14.54 -4.75 -5.63
C ASN A 21 13.45 -3.79 -5.09
N VAL A 22 12.48 -4.28 -4.32
CA VAL A 22 11.42 -3.43 -3.77
C VAL A 22 11.97 -2.60 -2.62
N THR A 23 11.79 -1.28 -2.70
CA THR A 23 12.31 -0.30 -1.73
C THR A 23 11.21 0.44 -0.96
N ALA A 24 9.99 0.45 -1.49
CA ALA A 24 8.84 1.07 -0.84
C ALA A 24 7.54 0.35 -1.19
N ILE A 25 6.58 0.44 -0.28
CA ILE A 25 5.22 -0.08 -0.44
C ILE A 25 4.24 1.09 -0.29
N VAL A 26 3.24 1.11 -1.17
CA VAL A 26 2.02 1.91 -1.01
C VAL A 26 0.85 0.97 -0.76
N LEU A 27 0.02 1.28 0.23
CA LEU A 27 -1.30 0.69 0.39
C LEU A 27 -2.33 1.74 -0.01
N PHE A 28 -2.97 1.53 -1.15
CA PHE A 28 -3.95 2.46 -1.69
C PHE A 28 -5.35 1.91 -1.47
N GLY A 29 -6.10 2.51 -0.54
CA GLY A 29 -7.48 2.12 -0.28
C GLY A 29 -8.39 2.49 -1.45
N LEU A 30 -9.26 1.55 -1.84
CA LEU A 30 -10.22 1.70 -2.92
C LEU A 30 -11.63 1.57 -2.36
N GLU A 31 -12.53 2.45 -2.79
CA GLU A 31 -13.95 2.30 -2.48
C GLU A 31 -14.55 1.14 -3.27
N VAL A 32 -15.46 0.40 -2.63
CA VAL A 32 -16.22 -0.70 -3.25
C VAL A 32 -17.67 -0.26 -3.44
N GLU A 33 -18.27 -0.69 -4.56
CA GLU A 33 -19.69 -0.45 -4.83
C GLU A 33 -20.55 -1.29 -3.88
N GLY A 34 -21.24 -0.64 -2.95
CA GLY A 34 -22.15 -1.27 -2.02
C GLY A 34 -22.38 -0.38 -0.80
N GLU A 35 -23.62 -0.27 -0.34
CA GLU A 35 -23.88 0.37 0.95
C GLU A 35 -23.29 -0.52 2.06
N ASP A 36 -22.35 0.03 2.82
CA ASP A 36 -21.62 -0.63 3.92
C ASP A 36 -20.55 -1.67 3.54
N GLU A 37 -20.12 -1.74 2.27
CA GLU A 37 -18.94 -2.54 1.90
C GLU A 37 -17.64 -1.89 2.41
N ALA A 38 -16.74 -2.71 2.95
CA ALA A 38 -15.44 -2.27 3.44
C ALA A 38 -14.47 -1.98 2.26
N PRO A 39 -13.55 -1.02 2.40
CA PRO A 39 -12.58 -0.75 1.37
C PRO A 39 -11.60 -1.92 1.18
N VAL A 40 -11.25 -2.19 -0.07
CA VAL A 40 -10.13 -3.08 -0.43
C VAL A 40 -8.86 -2.26 -0.61
N TYR A 41 -7.70 -2.90 -0.56
CA TYR A 41 -6.41 -2.21 -0.59
C TYR A 41 -5.52 -2.73 -1.70
N LEU A 42 -5.09 -1.85 -2.59
CA LEU A 42 -4.07 -2.15 -3.58
C LEU A 42 -2.69 -1.94 -2.96
N GLU A 43 -1.97 -3.03 -2.71
CA GLU A 43 -0.54 -3.00 -2.41
C GLU A 43 0.24 -2.73 -3.71
N ILE A 44 0.95 -1.61 -3.78
CA ILE A 44 1.83 -1.28 -4.91
C ILE A 44 3.28 -1.35 -4.43
N ARG A 45 4.08 -2.17 -5.11
CA ARG A 45 5.49 -2.41 -4.80
C ARG A 45 6.37 -1.56 -5.70
N TYR A 46 7.14 -0.66 -5.11
CA TYR A 46 8.02 0.24 -5.85
C TYR A 46 9.48 -0.22 -5.78
N ILE A 47 10.14 -0.20 -6.93
CA ILE A 47 11.60 -0.22 -7.03
C ILE A 47 12.13 1.19 -6.76
N ASP A 48 11.51 2.20 -7.36
CA ASP A 48 11.80 3.62 -7.09
C ASP A 48 10.49 4.42 -7.09
N TYR A 49 10.07 4.82 -5.88
CA TYR A 49 8.84 5.59 -5.68
C TYR A 49 8.87 6.97 -6.34
N ARG A 50 10.03 7.65 -6.36
CA ARG A 50 10.12 9.00 -6.94
C ARG A 50 10.04 8.96 -8.46
N ARG A 51 10.61 7.92 -9.07
CA ARG A 51 10.61 7.72 -10.52
C ARG A 51 9.40 6.92 -11.02
N GLN A 52 8.48 6.55 -10.12
CA GLN A 52 7.29 5.75 -10.43
C GLN A 52 7.63 4.40 -11.08
N GLN A 53 8.74 3.78 -10.67
CA GLN A 53 9.12 2.46 -11.14
C GLN A 53 8.52 1.41 -10.21
N ILE A 54 7.50 0.72 -10.70
CA ILE A 54 6.80 -0.35 -9.99
C ILE A 54 7.40 -1.71 -10.34
N GLU A 55 7.48 -2.59 -9.34
CA GLU A 55 7.73 -4.02 -9.53
C GLU A 55 6.42 -4.74 -9.88
N GLY A 56 5.33 -4.35 -9.22
CA GLY A 56 3.98 -4.87 -9.44
C GLY A 56 3.05 -4.48 -8.30
N ASP A 57 1.83 -4.99 -8.36
CA ASP A 57 0.79 -4.73 -7.37
C ASP A 57 0.07 -6.02 -6.93
N HIS A 58 -0.75 -5.92 -5.89
CA HIS A 58 -1.63 -6.98 -5.42
C HIS A 58 -2.84 -6.40 -4.66
N LEU A 59 -4.02 -6.97 -4.89
CA LEU A 59 -5.25 -6.55 -4.20
C LEU A 59 -5.44 -7.36 -2.91
N MET A 60 -5.62 -6.67 -1.80
CA MET A 60 -5.89 -7.20 -0.46
C MET A 60 -7.33 -6.87 -0.05
N LEU A 61 -7.98 -7.75 0.69
CA LEU A 61 -9.40 -7.60 1.03
C LEU A 61 -9.65 -6.66 2.21
N SER A 62 -8.59 -6.32 2.97
CA SER A 62 -8.67 -5.42 4.13
C SER A 62 -7.36 -4.69 4.38
N LEU A 63 -7.43 -3.61 5.18
CA LEU A 63 -6.23 -2.89 5.62
C LEU A 63 -5.37 -3.77 6.52
N GLU A 64 -5.98 -4.51 7.44
CA GLU A 64 -5.30 -5.39 8.38
C GLU A 64 -4.47 -6.45 7.65
N GLU A 65 -5.06 -7.12 6.65
CA GLU A 65 -4.38 -8.09 5.80
C GLU A 65 -3.20 -7.46 5.06
N ALA A 66 -3.39 -6.28 4.47
CA ALA A 66 -2.34 -5.58 3.76
C ALA A 66 -1.16 -5.16 4.68
N LEU A 67 -1.47 -4.69 5.89
CA LEU A 67 -0.46 -4.35 6.89
C LEU A 67 0.31 -5.58 7.39
N GLU A 68 -0.38 -6.70 7.62
CA GLU A 68 0.23 -7.95 8.05
C GLU A 68 1.15 -8.51 6.96
N SER A 69 0.66 -8.59 5.72
CA SER A 69 1.46 -9.03 4.56
C SER A 69 2.73 -8.18 4.41
N ALA A 70 2.61 -6.85 4.46
CA ALA A 70 3.77 -5.96 4.35
C ALA A 70 4.75 -6.08 5.53
N CYS A 71 4.25 -6.38 6.74
CA CYS A 71 5.09 -6.66 7.89
C CYS A 71 5.87 -7.97 7.71
N VAL A 72 5.23 -9.03 7.23
CA VAL A 72 5.86 -10.33 7.01
C VAL A 72 6.90 -10.25 5.88
N ASP A 73 6.52 -9.72 4.73
CA ASP A 73 7.35 -9.77 3.52
C ASP A 73 8.46 -8.70 3.50
N TYR A 74 8.19 -7.52 4.06
CA TYR A 74 9.07 -6.35 3.95
C TYR A 74 9.51 -5.76 5.30
N GLY A 75 9.08 -6.37 6.41
CA GLY A 75 9.46 -5.96 7.77
C GLY A 75 8.88 -4.61 8.18
N ILE A 76 7.87 -4.12 7.47
CA ILE A 76 7.27 -2.80 7.69
C ILE A 76 6.33 -2.86 8.89
N LEU A 77 6.66 -2.12 9.95
CA LEU A 77 5.85 -2.08 11.16
C LEU A 77 4.73 -1.05 11.04
N ARG A 78 3.70 -1.17 11.89
CA ARG A 78 2.59 -0.21 11.95
C ARG A 78 3.04 1.26 12.11
N THR A 79 4.15 1.50 12.81
CA THR A 79 4.70 2.85 13.04
C THR A 79 5.54 3.40 11.88
N ASP A 80 5.87 2.58 10.89
CA ASP A 80 6.62 3.04 9.70
C ASP A 80 5.73 3.68 8.64
N TRP A 81 4.43 3.38 8.70
CA TRP A 81 3.45 3.94 7.76
C TRP A 81 3.20 5.41 8.05
N ARG A 82 3.20 6.20 6.98
CA ARG A 82 2.68 7.56 6.98
C ARG A 82 1.48 7.66 6.05
N ALA A 83 0.57 8.57 6.37
CA ALA A 83 -0.44 9.01 5.43
C ALA A 83 0.23 9.66 4.21
N MET A 84 -0.32 9.37 3.04
CA MET A 84 0.04 10.05 1.80
C MET A 84 -0.63 11.43 1.74
N ASN A 85 0.01 12.37 1.05
CA ASN A 85 -0.61 13.67 0.75
C ASN A 85 -1.38 13.61 -0.58
N GLN A 86 -2.21 14.61 -0.85
CA GLN A 86 -3.07 14.64 -2.04
C GLN A 86 -2.27 14.52 -3.35
N ALA A 87 -1.13 15.20 -3.50
CA ALA A 87 -0.32 15.12 -4.72
C ALA A 87 0.37 13.74 -4.92
N GLU A 88 0.45 12.93 -3.87
CA GLU A 88 0.87 11.53 -3.98
C GLU A 88 -0.29 10.63 -4.38
N ILE A 89 -1.50 10.91 -3.88
CA ILE A 89 -2.73 10.19 -4.20
C ILE A 89 -3.12 10.44 -5.66
N ASP A 90 -3.18 11.70 -6.07
CA ASP A 90 -3.56 12.12 -7.44
C ASP A 90 -2.65 11.51 -8.51
N ARG A 91 -1.40 11.16 -8.17
CA ARG A 91 -0.45 10.54 -9.09
C ARG A 91 -0.80 9.08 -9.38
N ILE A 92 -1.45 8.42 -8.44
CA ILE A 92 -1.83 7.00 -8.54
C ILE A 92 -3.25 6.87 -9.09
N ASP A 93 -4.14 7.79 -8.75
CA ASP A 93 -5.55 7.82 -9.18
C ASP A 93 -5.76 8.32 -10.63
N GLY A 94 -4.71 8.88 -11.25
CA GLY A 94 -4.75 9.57 -12.54
C GLY A 94 -5.00 8.72 -13.78
#